data_AF-A0A550CGI5-F1
#
_entry.id   AF-A0A550CGI5-F1
#
_cell.length_a   1.000
_cell.length_b   1.000
_cell.length_c   1.000
_cell.angle_alpha   90.00
_cell.angle_beta   90.00
_cell.angle_gamma   90.00
#
_symmetry.space_group_name_H-M   'P 1'
#
loop_
_entity.id
_entity.type
_entity.pdbx_description
1 polymer ?
#
loop_
_entity_poly.entity_id
_entity_poly.type
_entity_poly.pdbx_seq_one_letter_code
_entity_poly.pdbx_strand_id
1 'polypeptide(L)'
;MRASIVSLLSLILLSHLFVRIAHRLLLDALILVVFPSTGPSVTHLDASTLPRRRSFTLHRILAKMCNATELWLTYQLASRTHLPPTTQLIDLALTAHKMHDLEDVLEHVFREGYIEPKYRSNTYWERADGTPVKASQSIEEVINAGVGMCAETALKLVVDDAPTALWFRYHYLHPAGAKSVTQRVRLSDVPHLRRLAHVTNFVFAEGFLPASLRPFVHWQGICGRRIEEHAAVEDLLKWGEGLSEEKAMQLVVDNRAAACCVPESPKHHTAPAIKPAHCHCAHGHC
;
A
#
# COMPACT_ATOMS: atom_id res chain seq x y z
N MET A 1 -38.30 -16.67 -40.72
CA MET A 1 -37.58 -15.42 -40.37
C MET A 1 -36.62 -15.51 -39.17
N ARG A 2 -36.77 -16.44 -38.21
CA ARG A 2 -35.84 -16.53 -37.06
C ARG A 2 -34.44 -17.10 -37.36
N ALA A 3 -34.27 -17.83 -38.47
CA ALA A 3 -32.98 -18.43 -38.85
C ALA A 3 -31.92 -17.41 -39.31
N SER A 4 -32.32 -16.24 -39.82
CA SER A 4 -31.36 -15.24 -40.33
C SER A 4 -30.62 -14.45 -39.24
N ILE A 5 -31.22 -14.28 -38.06
CA ILE A 5 -30.63 -13.45 -36.99
C ILE A 5 -29.45 -14.18 -36.32
N VAL A 6 -29.58 -15.50 -36.11
CA VAL A 6 -28.51 -16.33 -35.52
C VAL A 6 -27.30 -16.40 -36.46
N SER A 7 -27.54 -16.47 -37.77
CA SER A 7 -26.47 -16.47 -38.78
C SER A 7 -25.72 -15.14 -38.80
N LEU A 8 -26.42 -14.02 -38.62
CA LEU A 8 -25.81 -12.69 -38.65
C LEU A 8 -24.92 -12.45 -37.40
N LEU A 9 -25.41 -12.85 -36.22
CA LEU A 9 -24.63 -12.76 -34.97
C LEU A 9 -23.39 -13.65 -35.00
N SER A 10 -23.51 -14.86 -35.56
CA SER A 10 -22.37 -15.76 -35.73
C SER A 10 -21.29 -15.15 -36.63
N LEU A 11 -21.69 -14.49 -37.73
CA LEU A 11 -20.76 -13.84 -38.66
C LEU A 11 -20.02 -12.65 -38.02
N ILE A 12 -20.71 -11.85 -37.19
CA ILE A 12 -20.12 -10.72 -36.47
C ILE A 12 -19.11 -11.21 -35.42
N LEU A 13 -19.43 -12.29 -34.70
CA LEU A 13 -18.49 -12.87 -33.74
C LEU A 13 -17.27 -13.48 -34.44
N LEU A 14 -17.47 -14.12 -35.60
CA LEU A 14 -16.37 -14.69 -36.38
C LEU A 14 -15.45 -13.60 -36.94
N SER A 15 -16.00 -12.47 -37.41
CA SER A 15 -15.20 -11.37 -37.93
C SER A 15 -14.38 -10.69 -36.82
N HIS A 16 -14.96 -10.47 -35.64
CA HIS A 16 -14.23 -9.95 -34.48
C HIS A 16 -13.13 -10.89 -34.01
N LEU A 17 -13.38 -12.21 -34.00
CA LEU A 17 -12.38 -13.21 -33.64
C LEU A 17 -11.23 -13.22 -34.67
N PHE A 18 -11.56 -13.15 -35.96
CA PHE A 18 -10.57 -13.12 -37.04
C PHE A 18 -9.67 -11.88 -36.97
N VAL A 19 -10.24 -10.69 -36.73
CA VAL A 19 -9.46 -9.45 -36.56
C VAL A 19 -8.51 -9.55 -35.37
N ARG A 20 -8.96 -10.12 -34.23
CA ARG A 20 -8.11 -10.32 -33.05
C ARG A 20 -6.98 -11.32 -33.30
N ILE A 21 -7.25 -12.41 -34.01
CA ILE A 21 -6.23 -13.42 -34.36
C ILE A 21 -5.23 -12.84 -35.36
N ALA A 22 -5.70 -12.17 -36.41
CA ALA A 22 -4.85 -11.55 -37.41
C ALA A 22 -3.92 -10.50 -36.79
N HIS A 23 -4.44 -9.66 -35.87
CA HIS A 23 -3.63 -8.67 -35.17
C HIS A 23 -2.55 -9.30 -34.28
N ARG A 24 -2.87 -10.40 -33.58
CA ARG A 24 -1.88 -11.15 -32.79
C ARG A 24 -0.81 -11.81 -33.66
N LEU A 25 -1.20 -12.42 -34.77
CA LEU A 25 -0.27 -13.07 -35.69
C LEU A 25 0.66 -12.06 -36.40
N LEU A 26 0.16 -10.86 -36.71
CA LEU A 26 0.98 -9.80 -37.31
C LEU A 26 2.01 -9.26 -36.32
N LEU A 27 1.65 -9.16 -35.03
CA LEU A 27 2.59 -8.78 -33.97
C LEU A 27 3.68 -9.84 -33.75
N ASP A 28 3.31 -11.12 -33.72
CA ASP A 28 4.29 -12.22 -33.58
C ASP A 28 5.21 -12.35 -34.80
N ALA A 29 4.68 -12.13 -36.01
CA ALA A 29 5.48 -12.09 -37.23
C ALA A 29 6.42 -10.88 -37.26
N LEU A 30 6.01 -9.71 -36.75
CA LEU A 30 6.87 -8.54 -36.64
C LEU A 30 8.01 -8.76 -35.63
N ILE A 31 7.76 -9.48 -34.55
CA ILE A 31 8.77 -9.81 -33.53
C ILE A 31 9.82 -10.77 -34.11
N LEU A 32 9.43 -11.70 -34.99
CA LEU A 32 10.36 -12.64 -35.64
C LEU A 32 11.22 -12.01 -36.74
N VAL A 33 10.77 -10.93 -37.39
CA VAL A 33 11.54 -10.27 -38.47
C VAL A 33 12.64 -9.34 -37.93
N VAL A 34 12.59 -8.95 -36.65
CA VAL A 34 13.58 -8.01 -36.07
C VAL A 34 14.82 -8.70 -35.46
N PHE A 35 14.82 -10.03 -35.33
CA PHE A 35 15.98 -10.77 -34.81
C PHE A 35 16.54 -11.76 -35.84
N PRO A 36 17.56 -11.41 -36.63
CA PRO A 36 18.37 -12.42 -37.30
C PRO A 36 19.15 -13.21 -36.25
N SER A 37 18.73 -14.46 -36.05
CA SER A 37 19.47 -15.48 -35.31
C SER A 37 20.59 -16.02 -36.20
N THR A 38 21.82 -15.50 -36.04
CA THR A 38 23.05 -16.18 -36.50
C THR A 38 24.28 -15.79 -35.65
N GLY A 39 24.55 -16.61 -34.61
CA GLY A 39 25.87 -17.03 -34.08
C GLY A 39 26.79 -16.02 -33.36
N PRO A 40 27.93 -16.47 -32.77
CA PRO A 40 28.31 -17.82 -32.32
C PRO A 40 28.52 -17.92 -30.79
N SER A 41 28.70 -19.15 -30.30
CA SER A 41 29.11 -19.44 -28.92
C SER A 41 30.47 -18.82 -28.59
N VAL A 42 30.52 -17.94 -27.60
CA VAL A 42 31.77 -17.52 -26.94
C VAL A 42 31.55 -17.54 -25.44
N THR A 43 32.48 -18.25 -24.80
CA THR A 43 32.65 -18.52 -23.37
C THR A 43 32.77 -17.27 -22.50
N HIS A 44 32.16 -17.37 -21.31
CA HIS A 44 32.64 -16.87 -20.02
C HIS A 44 33.21 -15.44 -20.00
N LEU A 45 32.37 -14.46 -19.72
CA LEU A 45 32.77 -13.10 -19.33
C LEU A 45 31.82 -12.54 -18.28
N ASP A 46 32.43 -11.97 -17.24
CA ASP A 46 31.84 -11.44 -16.02
C ASP A 46 30.66 -10.49 -16.24
N ALA A 47 29.56 -10.79 -15.55
CA ALA A 47 28.34 -10.00 -15.50
C ALA A 47 28.45 -8.91 -14.43
N SER A 48 29.29 -7.90 -14.67
CA SER A 48 29.17 -6.64 -13.94
C SER A 48 29.56 -5.48 -14.85
N THR A 49 28.67 -4.48 -14.93
CA THR A 49 28.79 -3.22 -15.69
C THR A 49 28.51 -3.27 -17.20
N LEU A 50 27.22 -3.29 -17.56
CA LEU A 50 26.75 -2.72 -18.84
C LEU A 50 25.67 -1.64 -18.61
N PRO A 51 25.77 -0.47 -19.25
CA PRO A 51 24.83 0.62 -19.09
C PRO A 51 23.55 0.35 -19.89
N ARG A 52 22.44 0.13 -19.16
CA ARG A 52 21.07 -0.03 -19.65
C ARG A 52 20.51 1.31 -20.20
N ARG A 53 21.10 1.87 -21.26
CA ARG A 53 20.78 3.24 -21.73
C ARG A 53 20.54 3.41 -23.24
N ARG A 54 20.27 2.34 -23.99
CA ARG A 54 20.01 2.44 -25.45
C ARG A 54 18.62 2.04 -25.94
N SER A 55 17.72 1.58 -25.06
CA SER A 55 16.37 1.12 -25.48
C SER A 55 15.30 2.21 -25.57
N PHE A 56 15.54 3.42 -25.04
CA PHE A 56 14.48 4.45 -24.94
C PHE A 56 14.26 5.24 -26.23
N THR A 57 15.25 5.35 -27.12
CA THR A 57 15.14 6.23 -28.30
C THR A 57 14.26 5.65 -29.41
N LEU A 58 14.22 4.31 -29.55
CA LEU A 58 13.37 3.65 -30.55
C LEU A 58 11.88 3.70 -30.21
N HIS A 59 11.52 3.54 -28.92
CA HIS A 59 10.13 3.68 -28.47
C HIS A 59 9.57 5.07 -28.76
N ARG A 60 10.40 6.12 -28.69
CA ARG A 60 9.95 7.50 -28.91
C ARG A 60 9.63 7.81 -30.39
N ILE A 61 10.28 7.10 -31.32
CA ILE A 61 10.01 7.25 -32.77
C ILE A 61 8.79 6.42 -33.17
N LEU A 62 8.62 5.21 -32.61
CA LEU A 62 7.44 4.38 -32.85
C LEU A 62 6.17 4.97 -32.22
N ALA A 63 6.26 5.55 -31.02
CA ALA A 63 5.13 6.24 -30.37
C ALA A 63 4.60 7.42 -31.20
N LYS A 64 5.44 8.02 -32.06
CA LYS A 64 5.05 9.14 -32.92
C LYS A 64 4.22 8.72 -34.14
N MET A 65 4.13 7.42 -34.45
CA MET A 65 3.37 6.87 -35.58
C MET A 65 2.11 6.10 -35.16
N CYS A 66 1.97 5.74 -33.89
CA CYS A 66 0.73 5.22 -33.36
C CYS A 66 -0.18 6.42 -33.06
N ASN A 67 -1.17 6.66 -33.92
CA ASN A 67 -2.34 7.43 -33.51
C ASN A 67 -2.82 6.81 -32.21
N ALA A 68 -2.67 7.56 -31.11
CA ALA A 68 -2.83 7.07 -29.77
C ALA A 68 -4.32 6.88 -29.48
N THR A 69 -4.84 5.80 -30.05
CA THR A 69 -6.25 5.39 -30.00
C THR A 69 -6.50 4.45 -28.85
N GLU A 70 -5.45 4.05 -28.14
CA GLU A 70 -5.52 3.11 -27.03
C GLU A 70 -4.77 3.68 -25.82
N LEU A 71 -5.32 3.45 -24.63
CA LEU A 71 -4.73 3.82 -23.34
C LEU A 71 -4.82 2.65 -22.38
N TRP A 72 -3.68 2.14 -21.93
CA TRP A 72 -3.59 1.12 -20.88
C TRP A 72 -3.73 1.75 -19.51
N LEU A 73 -4.71 1.27 -18.73
CA LEU A 73 -4.95 1.66 -17.35
C LEU A 73 -4.78 0.49 -16.38
N THR A 74 -4.38 0.80 -15.15
CA THR A 74 -4.48 -0.12 -14.01
C THR A 74 -5.26 0.51 -12.87
N TYR A 75 -6.20 -0.24 -12.28
CA TYR A 75 -6.96 0.18 -11.12
C TYR A 75 -6.37 -0.44 -9.86
N GLN A 76 -5.98 0.42 -8.90
CA GLN A 76 -5.44 -0.01 -7.62
C GLN A 76 -6.28 0.57 -6.49
N LEU A 77 -7.00 -0.29 -5.78
CA LEU A 77 -7.67 0.08 -4.53
C LEU A 77 -6.66 0.02 -3.38
N ALA A 78 -6.65 1.05 -2.55
CA ALA A 78 -5.84 1.18 -1.35
C ALA A 78 -6.03 -0.02 -0.40
N SER A 79 -7.28 -0.46 -0.23
CA SER A 79 -7.64 -1.61 0.61
C SER A 79 -7.11 -2.96 0.07
N ARG A 80 -6.74 -3.01 -1.22
CA ARG A 80 -6.36 -4.23 -1.95
C ARG A 80 -4.96 -4.15 -2.55
N THR A 81 -4.06 -3.38 -1.94
CA THR A 81 -2.65 -3.26 -2.35
C THR A 81 -1.88 -4.59 -2.33
N HIS A 82 -2.37 -5.57 -1.58
CA HIS A 82 -1.83 -6.94 -1.56
C HIS A 82 -2.32 -7.83 -2.70
N LEU A 83 -3.30 -7.39 -3.49
CA LEU A 83 -3.83 -8.11 -4.65
C LEU A 83 -3.27 -7.48 -5.93
N PRO A 84 -3.12 -8.27 -7.01
CA PRO A 84 -2.76 -7.72 -8.32
C PRO A 84 -3.76 -6.65 -8.77
N PRO A 85 -3.30 -5.52 -9.34
CA PRO A 85 -4.18 -4.49 -9.88
C PRO A 85 -4.94 -5.01 -11.10
N THR A 86 -6.15 -4.50 -11.30
CA THR A 86 -6.93 -4.80 -12.51
C THR A 86 -6.37 -3.96 -13.66
N THR A 87 -5.91 -4.61 -14.73
CA THR A 87 -5.41 -3.92 -15.93
C THR A 87 -6.50 -3.91 -17.01
N GLN A 88 -6.70 -2.76 -17.65
CA GLN A 88 -7.70 -2.58 -18.70
C GLN A 88 -7.16 -1.71 -19.82
N LEU A 89 -7.45 -2.10 -21.06
CA LEU A 89 -7.21 -1.27 -22.23
C LEU A 89 -8.47 -0.47 -22.56
N ILE A 90 -8.33 0.86 -22.66
CA ILE A 90 -9.38 1.76 -23.11
C ILE A 90 -9.09 2.13 -24.56
N ASP A 91 -10.05 1.87 -25.44
CA ASP A 91 -10.02 2.34 -26.82
C ASP A 91 -10.63 3.75 -26.87
N LEU A 92 -9.76 4.74 -26.99
CA LEU A 92 -10.08 6.16 -27.07
C LEU A 92 -10.86 6.50 -28.35
N ALA A 93 -10.68 5.74 -29.43
CA ALA A 93 -11.32 5.99 -30.72
C ALA A 93 -12.76 5.45 -30.78
N LEU A 94 -13.07 4.38 -30.03
CA LEU A 94 -14.41 3.81 -29.97
C LEU A 94 -15.37 4.57 -29.06
N THR A 95 -14.87 5.46 -28.21
CA THR A 95 -15.71 6.28 -27.34
C THR A 95 -16.53 7.29 -28.13
N ALA A 96 -17.83 7.38 -27.83
CA ALA A 96 -18.73 8.35 -28.48
C ALA A 96 -18.31 9.82 -28.27
N HIS A 97 -17.56 10.09 -27.20
CA HIS A 97 -17.03 11.41 -26.86
C HIS A 97 -15.52 11.36 -26.93
N LYS A 98 -14.92 12.30 -27.66
CA LYS A 98 -13.46 12.46 -27.70
C LYS A 98 -12.98 12.88 -26.30
N MET A 99 -12.14 12.07 -25.69
CA MET A 99 -11.49 12.39 -24.42
C MET A 99 -10.25 13.24 -24.70
N HIS A 100 -10.09 14.35 -23.99
CA HIS A 100 -9.00 15.30 -24.19
C HIS A 100 -7.93 15.18 -23.10
N ASP A 101 -8.35 15.00 -21.85
CA ASP A 101 -7.49 14.90 -20.68
C ASP A 101 -7.87 13.69 -19.80
N LEU A 102 -7.17 13.53 -18.69
CA LEU A 102 -7.42 12.43 -17.76
C LEU A 102 -8.69 12.62 -16.92
N GLU A 103 -9.26 13.82 -16.84
CA GLU A 103 -10.55 14.05 -16.19
C GLU A 103 -11.69 13.47 -17.04
N ASP A 104 -11.61 13.60 -18.37
CA ASP A 104 -12.54 12.94 -19.30
C ASP A 104 -12.43 11.40 -19.21
N VAL A 105 -11.21 10.88 -19.08
CA VAL A 105 -10.98 9.44 -18.86
C VAL A 105 -11.58 9.00 -17.53
N LEU A 106 -11.41 9.80 -16.48
CA LEU A 106 -11.97 9.53 -15.16
C LEU A 106 -13.51 9.48 -15.23
N GLU A 107 -14.14 10.44 -15.90
CA GLU A 107 -15.58 10.48 -16.14
C GLU A 107 -16.05 9.23 -16.88
N HIS A 108 -15.33 8.81 -17.94
CA HIS A 108 -15.64 7.58 -18.65
C HIS A 108 -15.57 6.35 -17.74
N VAL A 109 -14.51 6.22 -16.93
CA VAL A 109 -14.33 5.09 -16.00
C VAL A 109 -15.50 4.97 -15.00
N PHE A 110 -15.98 6.09 -14.45
CA PHE A 110 -17.13 6.10 -13.56
C PHE A 110 -18.44 5.84 -14.29
N ARG A 111 -18.62 6.40 -15.49
CA ARG A 111 -19.83 6.21 -16.32
C ARG A 111 -20.02 4.75 -16.74
N GLU A 112 -18.95 4.04 -17.09
CA GLU A 112 -19.02 2.61 -17.42
C GLU A 112 -19.15 1.70 -16.20
N GLY A 113 -19.03 2.25 -14.98
CA GLY A 113 -19.15 1.49 -13.74
C GLY A 113 -17.94 0.61 -13.42
N TYR A 114 -16.76 0.89 -13.98
CA TYR A 114 -15.53 0.18 -13.61
C TYR A 114 -15.10 0.48 -12.17
N ILE A 115 -15.40 1.70 -11.68
CA ILE A 115 -15.22 2.12 -10.29
C ILE A 115 -16.52 2.74 -9.80
N GLU A 116 -16.87 2.52 -8.53
CA GLU A 116 -18.06 3.12 -7.94
C GLU A 116 -17.95 4.66 -7.86
N PRO A 117 -18.96 5.42 -8.30
CA PRO A 117 -18.93 6.89 -8.34
C PRO A 117 -18.61 7.59 -7.01
N LYS A 118 -18.91 6.94 -5.88
CA LYS A 118 -18.62 7.47 -4.53
C LYS A 118 -17.13 7.71 -4.28
N TYR A 119 -16.26 7.06 -5.05
CA TYR A 119 -14.81 7.18 -4.90
C TYR A 119 -14.20 8.32 -5.70
N ARG A 120 -14.96 9.07 -6.50
CA ARG A 120 -14.43 10.12 -7.39
C ARG A 120 -13.54 11.15 -6.69
N SER A 121 -13.92 11.60 -5.50
CA SER A 121 -13.12 12.57 -4.72
C SER A 121 -11.85 11.96 -4.12
N ASN A 122 -11.74 10.63 -4.11
CA ASN A 122 -10.69 9.86 -3.46
C ASN A 122 -9.86 9.10 -4.50
N THR A 123 -9.83 9.56 -5.74
CA THR A 123 -9.00 8.99 -6.79
C THR A 123 -7.93 9.96 -7.26
N TYR A 124 -6.77 9.42 -7.63
CA TYR A 124 -5.70 10.18 -8.26
C TYR A 124 -4.91 9.31 -9.23
N TRP A 125 -4.19 9.96 -10.14
CA TRP A 125 -3.42 9.30 -11.18
C TRP A 125 -1.94 9.19 -10.78
N GLU A 126 -1.35 8.03 -11.04
CA GLU A 126 0.08 7.76 -10.88
C GLU A 126 0.62 7.07 -12.14
N ARG A 127 1.91 7.26 -12.41
CA ARG A 127 2.65 6.44 -13.39
C ARG A 127 2.99 5.08 -12.77
N ALA A 128 3.46 4.14 -13.61
CA ALA A 128 3.98 2.85 -13.15
C ALA A 128 5.16 2.96 -12.15
N ASP A 129 5.89 4.08 -12.15
CA ASP A 129 6.97 4.37 -11.19
C ASP A 129 6.50 5.04 -9.88
N GLY A 130 5.19 5.30 -9.74
CA GLY A 130 4.60 5.98 -8.58
C GLY A 130 4.62 7.50 -8.65
N THR A 131 5.12 8.11 -9.73
CA THR A 131 5.08 9.57 -9.90
C THR A 131 3.64 10.04 -10.10
N PRO A 132 3.15 11.03 -9.34
CA PRO A 132 1.79 11.53 -9.50
C PRO A 132 1.58 12.24 -10.84
N VAL A 133 0.39 12.10 -11.41
CA VAL A 133 -0.04 12.71 -12.67
C VAL A 133 -1.27 13.59 -12.40
N LYS A 134 -1.30 14.78 -12.99
CA LYS A 134 -2.45 15.70 -12.82
C LYS A 134 -3.62 15.24 -13.68
N ALA A 135 -4.83 15.29 -13.14
CA ALA A 135 -6.05 14.99 -13.90
C ALA A 135 -6.24 15.93 -15.11
N SER A 136 -5.80 17.17 -15.00
CA SER A 136 -5.85 18.15 -16.10
C SER A 136 -4.79 17.92 -17.20
N GLN A 137 -3.99 16.87 -17.13
CA GLN A 137 -2.97 16.60 -18.13
C GLN A 137 -3.62 15.99 -19.38
N SER A 138 -3.27 16.50 -20.56
CA SER A 138 -3.81 15.98 -21.82
C SER A 138 -3.35 14.53 -22.05
N ILE A 139 -4.21 13.72 -22.65
CA ILE A 139 -3.89 12.31 -22.97
C ILE A 139 -2.67 12.25 -23.89
N GLU A 140 -2.58 13.17 -24.85
CA GLU A 140 -1.45 13.28 -25.77
C GLU A 140 -0.13 13.50 -25.03
N GLU A 141 -0.08 14.38 -24.01
CA GLU A 141 1.11 14.58 -23.19
C GLU A 141 1.52 13.32 -22.41
N VAL A 142 0.54 12.62 -21.83
CA VAL A 142 0.76 11.37 -21.07
C VAL A 142 1.38 10.29 -21.97
N ILE A 143 0.81 10.12 -23.16
CA ILE A 143 1.26 9.15 -24.17
C ILE A 143 2.63 9.56 -24.75
N ASN A 144 2.84 10.85 -25.02
CA ASN A 144 4.15 11.38 -25.45
C ASN A 144 5.25 11.18 -24.40
N ALA A 145 4.88 11.06 -23.11
CA ALA A 145 5.78 10.70 -22.02
C ALA A 145 6.03 9.17 -21.92
N GLY A 146 5.39 8.36 -22.77
CA GLY A 146 5.50 6.90 -22.78
C GLY A 146 4.62 6.19 -21.75
N VAL A 147 3.68 6.91 -21.12
CA VAL A 147 2.78 6.36 -20.10
C VAL A 147 1.48 5.92 -20.75
N GLY A 148 0.95 4.76 -20.33
CA GLY A 148 -0.29 4.18 -20.85
C GLY A 148 -0.16 3.51 -22.21
N MET A 149 1.06 3.28 -22.71
CA MET A 149 1.31 2.72 -24.06
C MET A 149 1.16 1.21 -24.12
N CYS A 150 1.45 0.51 -23.04
CA CYS A 150 1.34 -0.95 -22.91
C CYS A 150 1.01 -1.33 -21.47
N ALA A 151 0.80 -2.62 -21.20
CA ALA A 151 0.50 -3.12 -19.86
C ALA A 151 1.60 -2.76 -18.84
N GLU A 152 2.87 -2.76 -19.25
CA GLU A 152 4.01 -2.47 -18.37
C GLU A 152 4.14 -0.98 -18.04
N THR A 153 3.66 -0.09 -18.92
CA THR A 153 3.68 1.36 -18.70
C THR A 153 2.29 1.92 -18.39
N ALA A 154 1.32 1.06 -18.08
CA ALA A 154 -0.06 1.43 -17.85
C ALA A 154 -0.19 2.56 -16.82
N LEU A 155 -1.08 3.51 -17.11
CA LEU A 155 -1.39 4.61 -16.20
C LEU A 155 -2.23 4.07 -15.04
N LYS A 156 -1.83 4.38 -13.81
CA LYS A 156 -2.45 3.85 -12.61
C LYS A 156 -3.48 4.83 -12.06
N LEU A 157 -4.72 4.38 -11.94
CA LEU A 157 -5.76 5.06 -11.19
C LEU A 157 -5.78 4.47 -9.78
N VAL A 158 -5.29 5.24 -8.81
CA VAL A 158 -5.32 4.86 -7.40
C VAL A 158 -6.63 5.31 -6.79
N VAL A 159 -7.27 4.40 -6.07
CA VAL A 159 -8.53 4.63 -5.36
C VAL A 159 -8.26 4.52 -3.86
N ASP A 160 -8.32 5.63 -3.15
CA ASP A 160 -8.24 5.68 -1.68
C ASP A 160 -9.60 5.28 -1.07
N ASP A 161 -9.99 4.03 -1.33
CA ASP A 161 -11.25 3.43 -0.89
C ASP A 161 -11.26 3.05 0.59
N ALA A 162 -10.07 2.95 1.19
CA ALA A 162 -9.85 2.75 2.61
C ALA A 162 -8.67 3.61 3.08
N PRO A 163 -8.68 4.03 4.36
CA PRO A 163 -7.52 4.66 4.97
C PRO A 163 -6.28 3.76 4.85
N THR A 164 -5.20 4.29 4.29
CA THR A 164 -3.94 3.56 4.14
C THR A 164 -3.02 3.71 5.34
N ALA A 165 -3.30 4.66 6.22
CA ALA A 165 -2.48 4.95 7.38
C ALA A 165 -3.29 5.43 8.58
N LEU A 166 -2.75 5.18 9.76
CA LEU A 166 -3.20 5.72 11.04
C LEU A 166 -2.15 6.70 11.57
N TRP A 167 -2.57 7.91 11.88
CA TRP A 167 -1.75 8.95 12.51
C TRP A 167 -2.04 9.05 14.00
N PHE A 168 -0.97 9.07 14.80
CA PHE A 168 -1.07 9.34 16.23
C PHE A 168 0.17 10.03 16.75
N ARG A 169 0.07 10.65 17.92
CA ARG A 169 1.17 11.30 18.61
C ARG A 169 1.34 10.76 20.02
N TYR A 170 2.59 10.71 20.46
CA TYR A 170 2.91 10.40 21.85
C TYR A 170 2.64 11.61 22.73
N HIS A 171 1.85 11.43 23.79
CA HIS A 171 1.56 12.46 24.78
C HIS A 171 2.01 12.00 26.16
N TYR A 172 3.22 12.40 26.54
CA TYR A 172 3.76 12.09 27.87
C TYR A 172 3.19 13.06 28.90
N LEU A 173 2.55 12.54 29.94
CA LEU A 173 2.07 13.38 31.04
C LEU A 173 3.22 13.86 31.94
N HIS A 174 4.34 13.11 31.97
CA HIS A 174 5.50 13.36 32.83
C HIS A 174 6.78 13.04 32.03
N PRO A 175 7.74 13.99 31.92
CA PRO A 175 7.72 15.37 32.42
C PRO A 175 6.83 16.31 31.59
N ALA A 176 6.28 17.34 32.25
CA ALA A 176 5.55 18.41 31.55
C ALA A 176 6.50 19.12 30.58
N GLY A 177 6.17 19.13 29.29
CA GLY A 177 7.02 19.70 28.24
C GLY A 177 7.84 18.68 27.45
N ALA A 178 7.64 17.38 27.67
CA ALA A 178 8.21 16.36 26.78
C ALA A 178 7.81 16.63 25.32
N LYS A 179 8.78 16.52 24.41
CA LYS A 179 8.54 16.71 22.97
C LYS A 179 7.51 15.70 22.49
N SER A 180 6.38 16.18 21.98
CA SER A 180 5.41 15.33 21.30
C SER A 180 5.97 14.94 19.93
N VAL A 181 5.97 13.65 19.64
CA VAL A 181 6.37 13.10 18.34
C VAL A 181 5.12 12.52 17.70
N THR A 182 4.84 12.93 16.47
CA THR A 182 3.78 12.36 15.65
C THR A 182 4.35 11.19 14.84
N GLN A 183 3.60 10.10 14.79
CA GLN A 183 3.92 8.89 14.06
C GLN A 183 2.79 8.54 13.09
N ARG A 184 3.19 7.98 11.94
CA ARG A 184 2.30 7.42 10.94
C ARG A 184 2.58 5.93 10.81
N VAL A 185 1.55 5.11 10.99
CA VAL A 185 1.62 3.67 10.71
C VAL A 185 0.85 3.39 9.44
N ARG A 186 1.52 2.81 8.44
CA ARG A 186 0.88 2.38 7.20
C ARG A 186 0.15 1.06 7.44
N LEU A 187 -1.16 1.06 7.25
CA LEU A 187 -2.02 -0.10 7.45
C LEU A 187 -1.83 -1.15 6.34
N SER A 188 -1.35 -0.74 5.17
CA SER A 188 -0.94 -1.64 4.07
C SER A 188 0.21 -2.56 4.46
N ASP A 189 1.15 -2.04 5.27
CA ASP A 189 2.40 -2.72 5.58
C ASP A 189 2.21 -3.73 6.73
N VAL A 190 1.14 -3.55 7.51
CA VAL A 190 0.81 -4.38 8.68
C VAL A 190 -0.69 -4.75 8.65
N PRO A 191 -1.09 -5.75 7.85
CA PRO A 191 -2.50 -6.06 7.55
C PRO A 191 -3.32 -6.52 8.77
N HIS A 192 -2.65 -6.82 9.89
CA HIS A 192 -3.29 -7.27 11.13
C HIS A 192 -3.72 -6.13 12.07
N LEU A 193 -3.44 -4.86 11.75
CA LEU A 193 -3.78 -3.69 12.58
C LEU A 193 -5.26 -3.30 12.54
N ARG A 194 -6.14 -4.24 12.87
CA ARG A 194 -7.60 -4.04 12.87
C ARG A 194 -8.13 -3.32 14.11
N ARG A 195 -7.41 -3.39 15.23
CA ARG A 195 -7.81 -2.82 16.54
C ARG A 195 -6.67 -2.00 17.13
N LEU A 196 -7.01 -1.01 17.96
CA LEU A 196 -5.98 -0.20 18.64
C LEU A 196 -5.04 -1.02 19.51
N ALA A 197 -5.50 -2.11 20.13
CA ALA A 197 -4.65 -3.04 20.87
C ALA A 197 -3.51 -3.60 19.98
N HIS A 198 -3.80 -3.88 18.70
CA HIS A 198 -2.77 -4.36 17.77
C HIS A 198 -1.78 -3.25 17.43
N VAL A 199 -2.25 -2.00 17.27
CA VAL A 199 -1.40 -0.82 17.06
C VAL A 199 -0.51 -0.60 18.28
N THR A 200 -1.06 -0.67 19.50
CA THR A 200 -0.27 -0.60 20.73
C THR A 200 0.80 -1.68 20.73
N ASN A 201 0.44 -2.94 20.50
CA ASN A 201 1.39 -4.05 20.51
C ASN A 201 2.48 -3.89 19.44
N PHE A 202 2.12 -3.41 18.24
CA PHE A 202 3.08 -3.07 17.19
C PHE A 202 4.05 -1.98 17.65
N VAL A 203 3.57 -0.92 18.31
CA VAL A 203 4.40 0.18 18.82
C VAL A 203 5.49 -0.33 19.78
N PHE A 204 5.15 -1.25 20.67
CA PHE A 204 6.13 -1.84 21.60
C PHE A 204 7.01 -2.91 20.95
N ALA A 205 6.49 -3.71 20.02
CA ALA A 205 7.25 -4.73 19.32
C ALA A 205 8.38 -4.14 18.46
N GLU A 206 8.11 -3.01 17.80
CA GLU A 206 9.09 -2.26 17.02
C GLU A 206 10.05 -1.41 17.89
N GLY A 207 9.86 -1.39 19.21
CA GLY A 207 10.71 -0.65 20.13
C GLY A 207 10.54 0.87 20.09
N PHE A 208 9.43 1.39 19.53
CA PHE A 208 9.15 2.83 19.55
C PHE A 208 8.88 3.34 20.97
N LEU A 209 8.36 2.48 21.85
CA LEU A 209 8.26 2.73 23.28
C LEU A 209 8.88 1.57 24.10
N PRO A 210 9.49 1.86 25.26
CA PRO A 210 9.97 0.82 26.18
C PRO A 210 8.83 -0.10 26.66
N ALA A 211 9.03 -1.42 26.64
CA ALA A 211 8.02 -2.40 27.07
C ALA A 211 7.49 -2.18 28.49
N SER A 212 8.30 -1.61 29.39
CA SER A 212 7.90 -1.24 30.75
C SER A 212 6.77 -0.21 30.82
N LEU A 213 6.54 0.56 29.74
CA LEU A 213 5.47 1.56 29.66
C LEU A 213 4.14 0.99 29.17
N ARG A 214 4.10 -0.26 28.67
CA ARG A 214 2.88 -0.88 28.13
C ARG A 214 1.64 -0.83 29.03
N PRO A 215 1.72 -1.08 30.35
CA PRO A 215 0.54 -1.00 31.23
C PRO A 215 0.10 0.43 31.52
N PHE A 216 0.90 1.42 31.12
CA PHE A 216 0.73 2.84 31.44
C PHE A 216 0.36 3.70 30.24
N VAL A 217 -0.09 3.07 29.15
CA VAL A 217 -0.58 3.80 27.98
C VAL A 217 -2.07 3.62 27.79
N HIS A 218 -2.72 4.67 27.29
CA HIS A 218 -4.09 4.61 26.81
C HIS A 218 -4.28 5.53 25.62
N TRP A 219 -5.28 5.21 24.79
CA TRP A 219 -5.61 6.01 23.63
C TRP A 219 -6.58 7.14 23.99
N GLN A 220 -6.40 8.30 23.37
CA GLN A 220 -7.36 9.40 23.36
C GLN A 220 -7.59 9.88 21.93
N GLY A 221 -8.85 10.23 21.62
CA GLY A 221 -9.20 10.88 20.36
C GLY A 221 -8.81 12.35 20.34
N ILE A 222 -9.08 13.02 19.22
CA ILE A 222 -8.82 14.46 19.00
C ILE A 222 -9.58 15.31 20.04
N CYS A 223 -10.76 14.85 20.45
CA CYS A 223 -11.57 15.51 21.49
C CYS A 223 -11.09 15.25 22.94
N GLY A 224 -9.98 14.53 23.13
CA GLY A 224 -9.44 14.17 24.45
C GLY A 224 -10.19 13.04 25.16
N ARG A 225 -11.27 12.51 24.58
CA ARG A 225 -11.99 11.36 25.13
C ARG A 225 -11.12 10.11 25.02
N ARG A 226 -11.12 9.31 26.08
CA ARG A 226 -10.44 8.01 26.11
C ARG A 226 -11.08 7.06 25.10
N ILE A 227 -10.25 6.36 24.35
CA ILE A 227 -10.66 5.32 23.41
C ILE A 227 -10.17 3.98 23.95
N GLU A 228 -11.04 2.99 23.96
CA GLU A 228 -10.72 1.64 24.41
C GLU A 228 -9.84 0.90 23.38
N GLU A 229 -8.90 0.07 23.85
CA GLU A 229 -7.97 -0.63 22.95
C GLU A 229 -8.68 -1.64 22.02
N HIS A 230 -9.88 -2.09 22.36
CA HIS A 230 -10.66 -2.99 21.51
C HIS A 230 -11.36 -2.29 20.34
N ALA A 231 -11.36 -0.95 20.30
CA ALA A 231 -11.94 -0.17 19.22
C ALA A 231 -11.32 -0.54 17.87
N ALA A 232 -12.18 -0.69 16.85
CA ALA A 232 -11.74 -0.99 15.49
C ALA A 232 -11.10 0.27 14.87
N VAL A 233 -9.90 0.09 14.29
CA VAL A 233 -9.16 1.19 13.66
C VAL A 233 -9.96 1.80 12.50
N GLU A 234 -10.66 0.96 11.74
CA GLU A 234 -11.51 1.39 10.63
C GLU A 234 -12.64 2.32 11.08
N ASP A 235 -13.30 2.02 12.21
CA ASP A 235 -14.40 2.83 12.73
C ASP A 235 -13.91 4.20 13.22
N LEU A 236 -12.74 4.23 13.85
CA LEU A 236 -12.10 5.49 14.27
C LEU A 236 -11.76 6.36 13.07
N LEU A 237 -11.21 5.76 12.01
CA LEU A 237 -10.87 6.49 10.79
C LEU A 237 -12.13 6.98 10.05
N LYS A 238 -13.23 6.20 10.06
CA LYS A 238 -14.55 6.67 9.58
C LYS A 238 -15.07 7.87 10.37
N TRP A 239 -14.75 7.97 11.65
CA TRP A 239 -15.09 9.14 12.49
C TRP A 239 -14.11 10.32 12.32
N GLY A 240 -13.07 10.15 11.49
CA GLY A 240 -12.08 11.18 11.22
C GLY A 240 -10.89 11.20 12.19
N GLU A 241 -10.82 10.25 13.13
CA GLU A 241 -9.75 10.12 14.12
C GLU A 241 -8.53 9.45 13.47
N GLY A 242 -7.37 10.12 13.47
CA GLY A 242 -6.11 9.57 12.96
C GLY A 242 -5.97 9.53 11.44
N LEU A 243 -6.82 10.24 10.68
CA LEU A 243 -6.74 10.30 9.21
C LEU A 243 -5.56 11.13 8.69
N SER A 244 -5.15 12.16 9.43
CA SER A 244 -4.07 13.08 9.05
C SER A 244 -3.24 13.46 10.28
N GLU A 245 -2.10 14.10 10.06
CA GLU A 245 -1.25 14.62 11.13
C GLU A 245 -2.00 15.63 12.03
N GLU A 246 -2.83 16.49 11.44
CA GLU A 246 -3.67 17.46 12.17
C GLU A 246 -4.75 16.78 13.02
N LYS A 247 -5.22 15.62 12.56
CA LYS A 247 -6.23 14.79 13.22
C LYS A 247 -5.60 13.59 13.92
N ALA A 248 -4.32 13.67 14.27
CA ALA A 248 -3.62 12.56 14.92
C ALA A 248 -4.24 12.24 16.29
N MET A 249 -4.53 10.95 16.51
CA MET A 249 -4.93 10.46 17.83
C MET A 249 -3.79 10.59 18.83
N GLN A 250 -4.06 10.44 20.12
CA GLN A 250 -3.03 10.51 21.16
C GLN A 250 -2.85 9.15 21.82
N LEU A 251 -1.60 8.67 21.84
CA LEU A 251 -1.18 7.61 22.74
C LEU A 251 -0.61 8.28 23.99
N VAL A 252 -1.43 8.37 25.03
CA VAL A 252 -1.06 9.01 26.29
C VAL A 252 -0.20 8.05 27.09
N VAL A 253 0.90 8.55 27.64
CA VAL A 253 1.88 7.78 28.43
C VAL A 253 1.91 8.34 29.86
N ASP A 254 1.38 7.59 30.82
CA ASP A 254 1.30 7.99 32.24
C ASP A 254 2.34 7.25 33.10
N ASN A 255 3.56 7.79 33.15
CA ASN A 255 4.66 7.13 33.84
C ASN A 255 4.61 7.23 35.38
N ARG A 256 3.52 7.73 35.99
CA ARG A 256 3.43 7.91 37.45
C ARG A 256 3.50 6.60 38.22
N ALA A 257 2.96 5.51 37.67
CA ALA A 257 2.90 4.24 38.38
C ALA A 257 4.23 3.45 38.33
N ALA A 258 5.09 3.66 37.32
CA ALA A 258 6.42 3.04 37.30
C ALA A 258 7.33 3.57 38.41
N ALA A 259 7.19 4.85 38.78
CA ALA A 259 7.97 5.48 39.85
C ALA A 259 7.64 4.91 41.25
N CYS A 260 6.44 4.36 41.44
CA CYS A 260 6.04 3.73 42.71
C CYS A 260 6.51 2.28 42.85
N CYS A 261 6.95 1.65 41.76
CA CYS A 261 7.39 0.25 41.75
C CYS A 261 8.91 0.12 41.68
N VAL A 262 9.67 1.04 42.30
CA VAL A 262 11.05 0.73 42.65
C VAL A 262 10.96 -0.26 43.81
N PRO A 263 11.28 -1.56 43.63
CA PRO A 263 11.42 -2.44 44.78
C PRO A 263 12.46 -1.78 45.69
N GLU A 264 12.08 -1.44 46.92
CA GLU A 264 13.08 -1.16 47.95
C GLU A 264 14.12 -2.27 47.84
N SER A 265 15.36 -1.91 47.50
CA SER A 265 16.46 -2.87 47.50
C SER A 265 16.34 -3.65 48.79
N PRO A 266 16.30 -5.01 48.76
CA PRO A 266 16.13 -5.79 49.95
C PRO A 266 17.21 -5.35 50.92
N LYS A 267 16.81 -4.61 51.96
CA LYS A 267 17.71 -4.21 53.03
C LYS A 267 18.28 -5.52 53.50
N HIS A 268 19.58 -5.71 53.30
CA HIS A 268 20.31 -6.85 53.82
C HIS A 268 20.00 -6.92 55.31
N HIS A 269 19.02 -7.75 55.68
CA HIS A 269 18.81 -8.14 57.05
C HIS A 269 20.03 -8.96 57.41
N THR A 270 20.99 -8.30 58.04
CA THR A 270 22.05 -8.93 58.81
C THR A 270 21.38 -9.95 59.71
N ALA A 271 21.57 -11.23 59.40
CA ALA A 271 21.02 -12.32 60.17
C ALA A 271 21.50 -12.20 61.63
N PRO A 272 20.63 -12.34 62.63
CA PRO A 272 21.07 -12.44 64.01
C PRO A 272 21.91 -13.72 64.19
N ALA A 273 23.07 -13.57 64.85
CA ALA A 273 24.01 -14.66 65.11
C ALA A 273 23.32 -15.82 65.84
N ILE A 274 23.26 -16.98 65.18
CA ILE A 274 22.82 -18.24 65.77
C ILE A 274 23.95 -18.73 66.69
N LYS A 275 23.68 -18.78 68.00
CA LYS A 275 24.54 -19.44 68.99
C LYS A 275 24.59 -20.95 68.71
N PRO A 276 25.77 -21.60 68.80
CA PRO A 276 25.87 -23.04 68.63
C PRO A 276 25.21 -23.76 69.80
N ALA A 277 24.25 -24.63 69.49
CA ALA A 277 23.63 -25.53 70.44
C ALA A 277 24.61 -26.67 70.77
N HIS A 278 24.90 -26.81 72.05
CA HIS A 278 25.66 -27.89 72.65
C HIS A 278 24.81 -29.18 72.60
N CYS A 279 25.18 -30.16 71.78
CA CYS A 279 24.59 -31.50 71.84
C CYS A 279 25.31 -32.33 72.91
N HIS A 280 24.61 -32.61 74.01
CA HIS A 280 24.99 -33.66 74.96
C HIS A 280 24.45 -35.00 74.47
N CYS A 281 25.35 -35.92 74.11
CA CYS A 281 25.03 -37.34 73.97
C CYS A 281 25.13 -38.03 75.34
N ALA A 282 24.03 -38.61 75.82
CA ALA A 282 24.00 -39.68 76.82
C ALA A 282 23.18 -40.82 76.19
N HIS A 283 23.78 -41.93 75.76
CA HIS A 283 24.20 -43.13 76.52
C HIS A 283 23.08 -43.85 77.30
N GLY A 284 22.77 -45.06 76.81
CA GLY A 284 22.26 -46.22 77.57
C GLY A 284 20.79 -46.15 78.01
N HIS A 285 20.06 -47.25 78.18
CA HIS A 285 20.38 -48.67 78.12
C HIS A 285 19.04 -49.46 78.09
N CYS A 286 19.11 -50.65 77.49
CA CYS A 286 18.33 -51.88 77.77
C CYS A 286 16.80 -51.84 77.81
#